data_AF-A0A4S4N0J3-F1
#
_entry.id   AF-A0A4S4N0J3-F1
#
_cell.length_a   1.000
_cell.length_b   1.000
_cell.length_c   1.000
_cell.angle_alpha   90.00
_cell.angle_beta   90.00
_cell.angle_gamma   90.00
#
_symmetry.space_group_name_H-M   'P 1'
#
loop_
_entity.id
_entity.type
_entity.pdbx_description
1 polymer ?
#
loop_
_entity_poly.entity_id
_entity_poly.type
_entity_poly.pdbx_seq_one_letter_code
_entity_poly.pdbx_strand_id
1 'polypeptide(L)'
;MPSLRDAMSKCNACYTLGSEKQLSLCTGCKAAKYCSKECQRKDWQRHKITCRTNQTLVESLKAYSETPAGSLDRLVLPDGLTMYELDQRLEKWVTFHSPTLMGATIHCIDLIGNLANARTHVMFVRLSAREKREHFDAPALYFEFVDACAVDVEEAMGWASPWPESLIQLRKMQDDSEREGRGGVTAAMVEVKPLAVQTVPFGSMKNLRIKKRLKTWKDTLREDINKGKKFGGGNKH
;
A
#
# COMPACT_ATOMS: atom_id res chain seq x y z
N MET A 1 7.74 -14.15 -19.92
CA MET A 1 8.41 -13.86 -18.63
C MET A 1 7.37 -13.26 -17.69
N PRO A 2 7.11 -13.84 -16.50
CA PRO A 2 6.20 -13.22 -15.53
C PRO A 2 6.73 -11.83 -15.17
N SER A 3 5.84 -10.83 -15.10
CA SER A 3 6.25 -9.47 -14.77
C SER A 3 6.73 -9.40 -13.32
N LEU A 4 7.54 -8.40 -12.95
CA LEU A 4 7.92 -8.17 -11.53
C LEU A 4 6.69 -8.07 -10.61
N ARG A 5 5.54 -7.64 -11.16
CA ARG A 5 4.24 -7.62 -10.45
C ARG A 5 3.74 -9.03 -10.12
N ASP A 6 3.92 -9.97 -11.03
CA ASP A 6 3.51 -11.37 -10.86
C ASP A 6 4.44 -12.10 -9.89
N ALA A 7 5.74 -11.78 -9.94
CA ALA A 7 6.75 -12.34 -9.03
C ALA A 7 6.57 -11.91 -7.55
N MET A 8 5.84 -10.81 -7.29
CA MET A 8 5.70 -10.22 -5.96
C MET A 8 4.25 -10.20 -5.45
N SER A 9 3.28 -10.51 -6.30
CA SER A 9 1.89 -10.70 -5.88
C SER A 9 1.67 -12.14 -5.45
N LYS A 10 0.89 -12.35 -4.40
CA LYS A 10 0.59 -13.69 -3.87
C LYS A 10 -0.89 -13.82 -3.57
N CYS A 11 -1.41 -15.03 -3.68
CA CYS A 11 -2.76 -15.33 -3.24
C CYS A 11 -2.89 -15.08 -1.73
N ASN A 12 -3.93 -14.36 -1.30
CA ASN A 12 -4.18 -14.08 0.10
C ASN A 12 -4.48 -15.32 0.94
N ALA A 13 -4.90 -16.44 0.32
CA ALA A 13 -5.28 -17.66 1.02
C ALA A 13 -4.24 -18.78 0.97
N CYS A 14 -3.63 -19.01 -0.20
CA CYS A 14 -2.68 -20.12 -0.41
C CYS A 14 -1.25 -19.66 -0.70
N TYR A 15 -1.01 -18.36 -0.81
CA TYR A 15 0.31 -17.75 -0.98
C TYR A 15 1.08 -18.13 -2.25
N THR A 16 0.50 -18.89 -3.17
CA THR A 16 1.04 -19.07 -4.52
C THR A 16 1.28 -17.71 -5.17
N LEU A 17 2.40 -17.61 -5.88
CA LEU A 17 2.81 -16.38 -6.54
C LEU A 17 1.94 -16.12 -7.78
N GLY A 18 1.77 -14.84 -8.13
CA GLY A 18 1.13 -14.43 -9.37
C GLY A 18 1.84 -14.95 -10.62
N SER A 19 3.15 -15.22 -10.50
CA SER A 19 3.96 -15.86 -11.53
C SER A 19 3.65 -17.33 -11.73
N GLU A 20 3.06 -17.99 -10.73
CA GLU A 20 2.67 -19.40 -10.77
C GLU A 20 1.20 -19.58 -11.16
N LYS A 21 0.30 -18.71 -10.63
CA LYS A 21 -1.12 -18.71 -10.98
C LYS A 21 -1.63 -17.29 -11.16
N GLN A 22 -2.50 -17.11 -12.17
CA GLN A 22 -3.21 -15.87 -12.34
C GLN A 22 -4.03 -15.55 -11.08
N LEU A 23 -3.88 -14.33 -10.56
CA LEU A 23 -4.60 -13.86 -9.38
C LEU A 23 -5.69 -12.88 -9.82
N SER A 24 -6.89 -13.09 -9.29
CA SER A 24 -8.04 -12.21 -9.47
C SER A 24 -8.26 -11.38 -8.20
N LEU A 25 -8.62 -10.11 -8.39
CA LEU A 25 -8.99 -9.24 -7.27
C LEU A 25 -10.35 -9.65 -6.70
N CYS A 26 -10.52 -9.46 -5.39
CA CYS A 26 -11.82 -9.52 -4.75
C CYS A 26 -12.77 -8.52 -5.41
N THR A 27 -13.92 -8.97 -5.91
CA THR A 27 -14.87 -8.10 -6.61
C THR A 27 -15.53 -7.07 -5.71
N GLY A 28 -15.60 -7.32 -4.39
CA GLY A 28 -16.17 -6.40 -3.42
C GLY A 28 -15.23 -5.23 -3.10
N CYS A 29 -14.04 -5.52 -2.55
CA CYS A 29 -13.11 -4.49 -2.08
C CYS A 29 -11.99 -4.13 -3.04
N LYS A 30 -11.78 -4.90 -4.12
CA LYS A 30 -10.68 -4.76 -5.10
C LYS A 30 -9.25 -4.71 -4.52
N ALA A 31 -9.07 -5.05 -3.25
CA ALA A 31 -7.77 -5.01 -2.56
C ALA A 31 -7.10 -6.39 -2.42
N ALA A 32 -7.85 -7.42 -2.02
CA ALA A 32 -7.32 -8.79 -1.84
C ALA A 32 -7.23 -9.55 -3.18
N LYS A 33 -6.24 -10.45 -3.30
CA LYS A 33 -5.98 -11.25 -4.51
C LYS A 33 -6.13 -12.74 -4.25
N TYR A 34 -6.78 -13.47 -5.14
CA TYR A 34 -7.00 -14.91 -5.02
C TYR A 34 -6.75 -15.63 -6.34
N CYS A 35 -6.12 -16.80 -6.31
CA CYS A 35 -5.95 -17.63 -7.50
C CYS A 35 -7.22 -18.41 -7.88
N SER A 36 -8.21 -18.48 -6.98
CA SER A 36 -9.46 -19.19 -7.21
C SER A 36 -10.58 -18.74 -6.26
N LYS A 37 -11.84 -19.07 -6.58
CA LYS A 37 -13.00 -18.78 -5.71
C LYS A 37 -12.92 -19.56 -4.40
N GLU A 38 -12.34 -20.76 -4.41
CA GLU A 38 -12.12 -21.59 -3.22
C GLU A 38 -11.14 -20.91 -2.26
N CYS A 39 -10.06 -20.33 -2.79
CA CYS A 39 -9.13 -19.53 -1.99
C CYS A 39 -9.82 -18.31 -1.37
N GLN A 40 -10.65 -17.59 -2.12
CA GLN A 40 -11.42 -16.48 -1.59
C GLN A 40 -12.38 -16.92 -0.47
N ARG A 41 -13.09 -18.04 -0.64
CA ARG A 41 -14.00 -18.60 0.37
C ARG A 41 -13.25 -19.03 1.63
N LYS A 42 -12.07 -19.64 1.49
CA LYS A 42 -11.22 -20.07 2.61
C LYS A 42 -10.75 -18.89 3.45
N ASP A 43 -10.40 -17.78 2.81
CA ASP A 43 -9.95 -16.55 3.49
C ASP A 43 -11.12 -15.68 3.99
N TRP A 44 -12.35 -15.99 3.60
CA TRP A 44 -13.51 -15.10 3.83
C TRP A 44 -13.73 -14.73 5.28
N GLN A 45 -13.59 -15.67 6.23
CA GLN A 45 -13.78 -15.37 7.66
C GLN A 45 -12.84 -14.26 8.15
N ARG A 46 -11.64 -14.18 7.60
CA ARG A 46 -10.64 -13.16 7.94
C ARG A 46 -10.83 -11.90 7.10
N HIS A 47 -11.05 -12.07 5.79
CA HIS A 47 -11.15 -10.97 4.84
C HIS A 47 -12.45 -10.17 4.97
N LYS A 48 -13.56 -10.79 5.39
CA LYS A 48 -14.91 -10.20 5.39
C LYS A 48 -14.97 -8.83 6.06
N ILE A 49 -14.28 -8.67 7.19
CA ILE A 49 -14.28 -7.41 7.95
C ILE A 49 -13.63 -6.32 7.10
N THR A 50 -12.39 -6.51 6.67
CA THR A 50 -11.67 -5.56 5.82
C THR A 50 -12.38 -5.32 4.48
N CYS A 51 -12.99 -6.35 3.91
CA CYS A 51 -13.76 -6.24 2.68
C CYS A 51 -14.96 -5.29 2.83
N ARG A 52 -15.66 -5.37 3.97
CA ARG A 52 -16.79 -4.50 4.30
C ARG A 52 -16.32 -3.08 4.61
N THR A 53 -15.26 -2.92 5.40
CA THR A 53 -14.68 -1.60 5.70
C THR A 53 -14.33 -0.85 4.43
N ASN A 54 -13.68 -1.50 3.46
CA ASN A 54 -13.35 -0.86 2.18
C ASN A 54 -14.60 -0.50 1.36
N GLN A 55 -15.62 -1.35 1.35
CA GLN A 55 -16.88 -1.03 0.66
C GLN A 55 -17.59 0.17 1.30
N THR A 56 -17.69 0.19 2.63
CA THR A 56 -18.27 1.32 3.37
C THR A 56 -17.49 2.61 3.14
N LEU A 57 -16.16 2.56 3.07
CA LEU A 57 -15.33 3.72 2.73
C LEU A 57 -15.69 4.25 1.34
N VAL A 58 -15.76 3.37 0.33
CA VAL A 58 -16.13 3.75 -1.05
C VAL A 58 -17.52 4.37 -1.10
N GLU A 59 -18.50 3.79 -0.44
CA GLU A 59 -19.87 4.33 -0.35
C GLU A 59 -19.89 5.70 0.34
N SER A 60 -19.15 5.85 1.43
CA SER A 60 -19.04 7.10 2.18
C SER A 60 -18.39 8.20 1.36
N LEU A 61 -17.32 7.89 0.61
CA LEU A 61 -16.65 8.85 -0.27
C LEU A 61 -17.56 9.30 -1.42
N LYS A 62 -18.35 8.38 -1.99
CA LYS A 62 -19.35 8.72 -3.01
C LYS A 62 -20.42 9.67 -2.45
N ALA A 63 -21.03 9.30 -1.32
CA ALA A 63 -22.04 10.13 -0.66
C ALA A 63 -21.47 11.51 -0.28
N TYR A 64 -20.24 11.55 0.25
CA TYR A 64 -19.56 12.80 0.58
C TYR A 64 -19.36 13.69 -0.66
N SER A 65 -19.04 13.11 -1.82
CA SER A 65 -18.81 13.83 -3.08
C SER A 65 -20.05 14.54 -3.63
N GLU A 66 -21.24 14.21 -3.11
CA GLU A 66 -22.54 14.83 -3.43
C GLU A 66 -22.92 15.95 -2.44
N THR A 67 -22.16 16.13 -1.36
CA THR A 67 -22.42 17.20 -0.38
C THR A 67 -21.86 18.56 -0.84
N PRO A 68 -22.31 19.68 -0.25
CA PRO A 68 -21.70 20.99 -0.49
C PRO A 68 -20.21 21.04 -0.15
N ALA A 69 -19.78 20.38 0.95
CA ALA A 69 -18.38 20.29 1.34
C ALA A 69 -17.55 19.53 0.28
N GLY A 70 -18.04 18.36 -0.16
CA GLY A 70 -17.37 17.61 -1.23
C GLY A 70 -17.35 18.33 -2.59
N SER A 71 -18.27 19.26 -2.82
CA SER A 71 -18.25 20.14 -4.00
C SER A 71 -17.14 21.20 -3.90
N LEU A 72 -16.86 21.72 -2.70
CA LEU A 72 -15.78 22.66 -2.46
C LEU A 72 -14.40 22.01 -2.62
N ASP A 73 -14.24 20.74 -2.25
CA ASP A 73 -12.98 20.01 -2.44
C ASP A 73 -12.53 19.99 -3.91
N ARG A 74 -13.48 19.99 -4.86
CA ARG A 74 -13.16 20.06 -6.31
C ARG A 74 -12.47 21.36 -6.71
N LEU A 75 -12.56 22.42 -5.92
CA LEU A 75 -11.85 23.67 -6.18
C LEU A 75 -10.38 23.60 -5.79
N VAL A 76 -10.03 22.68 -4.89
CA VAL A 76 -8.67 22.52 -4.33
C VAL A 76 -7.97 21.31 -4.92
N LEU A 77 -8.73 20.26 -5.25
CA LEU A 77 -8.19 19.04 -5.84
C LEU A 77 -7.84 19.23 -7.32
N PRO A 78 -6.73 18.63 -7.79
CA PRO A 78 -6.33 18.69 -9.20
C PRO A 78 -7.46 18.24 -10.13
N ASP A 79 -7.56 18.87 -11.30
CA ASP A 79 -8.55 18.54 -12.34
C ASP A 79 -10.03 18.55 -11.90
N GLY A 80 -10.37 19.20 -10.78
CA GLY A 80 -11.75 19.19 -10.27
C GLY A 80 -12.17 17.84 -9.67
N LEU A 81 -11.21 17.02 -9.24
CA LEU A 81 -11.48 15.68 -8.72
C LEU A 81 -12.38 15.69 -7.51
N THR A 82 -13.22 14.67 -7.41
CA THR A 82 -13.84 14.26 -6.16
C THR A 82 -12.86 13.47 -5.29
N MET A 83 -13.11 13.45 -3.99
CA MET A 83 -12.41 12.58 -3.03
C MET A 83 -12.53 11.09 -3.40
N TYR A 84 -13.66 10.68 -3.98
CA TYR A 84 -13.85 9.32 -4.50
C TYR A 84 -12.91 9.01 -5.68
N GLU A 85 -12.80 9.91 -6.66
CA GLU A 85 -11.90 9.70 -7.80
C GLU A 85 -10.43 9.74 -7.39
N LEU A 86 -10.08 10.58 -6.41
CA LEU A 86 -8.75 10.61 -5.82
C LEU A 86 -8.38 9.26 -5.17
N ASP A 87 -9.30 8.67 -4.41
CA ASP A 87 -9.12 7.34 -3.81
C ASP A 87 -8.95 6.25 -4.89
N GLN A 88 -9.77 6.28 -5.94
CA GLN A 88 -9.63 5.35 -7.07
C GLN A 88 -8.30 5.50 -7.83
N ARG A 89 -7.76 6.72 -7.93
CA ARG A 89 -6.41 6.95 -8.45
C ARG A 89 -5.36 6.36 -7.50
N LEU A 90 -5.52 6.55 -6.19
CA LEU A 90 -4.60 6.02 -5.18
C LEU A 90 -4.54 4.49 -5.20
N GLU A 91 -5.68 3.81 -5.29
CA GLU A 91 -5.74 2.34 -5.40
C GLU A 91 -4.93 1.81 -6.61
N LYS A 92 -5.08 2.46 -7.77
CA LYS A 92 -4.36 2.09 -9.00
C LYS A 92 -2.86 2.36 -8.87
N TRP A 93 -2.49 3.50 -8.28
CA TRP A 93 -1.10 3.88 -8.05
C TRP A 93 -0.41 2.94 -7.05
N VAL A 94 -1.05 2.64 -5.92
CA VAL A 94 -0.55 1.67 -4.93
C VAL A 94 -0.38 0.29 -5.57
N THR A 95 -1.32 -0.12 -6.42
CA THR A 95 -1.21 -1.39 -7.16
C THR A 95 0.03 -1.43 -8.07
N PHE A 96 0.40 -0.30 -8.67
CA PHE A 96 1.60 -0.20 -9.51
C PHE A 96 2.89 -0.17 -8.67
N HIS A 97 2.91 0.66 -7.63
CA HIS A 97 4.08 0.96 -6.80
C HIS A 97 4.24 0.04 -5.59
N SER A 98 3.37 -0.95 -5.38
CA SER A 98 3.48 -1.91 -4.27
C SER A 98 4.88 -2.55 -4.15
N PRO A 99 5.55 -3.00 -5.24
CA PRO A 99 6.96 -3.41 -5.20
C PRO A 99 7.91 -2.33 -4.69
N THR A 100 7.69 -1.09 -5.15
CA THR A 100 8.52 0.07 -4.81
C THR A 100 8.43 0.42 -3.33
N LEU A 101 7.19 0.49 -2.83
CA LEU A 101 6.92 0.73 -1.42
C LEU A 101 7.49 -0.39 -0.54
N MET A 102 7.39 -1.66 -0.96
CA MET A 102 7.97 -2.78 -0.21
C MET A 102 9.49 -2.67 -0.11
N GLY A 103 10.17 -2.44 -1.23
CA GLY A 103 11.64 -2.30 -1.27
C GLY A 103 12.13 -1.13 -0.43
N ALA A 104 11.49 0.03 -0.58
CA ALA A 104 11.82 1.20 0.22
C ALA A 104 11.55 0.99 1.71
N THR A 105 10.44 0.32 2.09
CA THR A 105 10.11 0.03 3.50
C THR A 105 11.21 -0.82 4.14
N ILE A 106 11.69 -1.87 3.47
CA ILE A 106 12.77 -2.74 3.97
C ILE A 106 14.02 -1.92 4.33
N HIS A 107 14.38 -0.92 3.53
CA HIS A 107 15.54 -0.07 3.78
C HIS A 107 15.26 1.05 4.80
N CYS A 108 14.05 1.61 4.77
CA CYS A 108 13.62 2.69 5.65
C CYS A 108 13.72 2.26 7.12
N ILE A 109 13.08 1.15 7.47
CA ILE A 109 13.00 0.64 8.86
C ILE A 109 14.07 -0.42 9.19
N ASP A 110 15.08 -0.57 8.33
CA ASP A 110 16.21 -1.49 8.51
C ASP A 110 15.82 -2.95 8.84
N LEU A 111 14.93 -3.53 8.04
CA LEU A 111 14.55 -4.94 8.21
C LEU A 111 15.69 -5.91 7.88
N ILE A 112 16.71 -5.47 7.15
CA ILE A 112 17.89 -6.27 6.80
C ILE A 112 18.76 -6.47 8.04
N GLY A 113 18.96 -5.42 8.84
CA GLY A 113 19.70 -5.48 10.09
C GLY A 113 18.89 -6.07 11.24
N ASN A 114 17.60 -5.75 11.34
CA ASN A 114 16.74 -6.23 12.41
C ASN A 114 15.28 -6.46 11.95
N LEU A 115 14.91 -7.73 11.76
CA LEU A 115 13.54 -8.11 11.40
C LEU A 115 12.49 -7.71 12.46
N ALA A 116 12.89 -7.54 13.73
CA ALA A 116 11.97 -7.11 14.79
C ALA A 116 11.43 -5.69 14.56
N ASN A 117 12.14 -4.88 13.76
CA ASN A 117 11.68 -3.54 13.39
C ASN A 117 10.34 -3.55 12.64
N ALA A 118 9.95 -4.69 12.05
CA ALA A 118 8.62 -4.85 11.44
C ALA A 118 7.49 -4.61 12.46
N ARG A 119 7.72 -4.85 13.75
CA ARG A 119 6.74 -4.66 14.82
C ARG A 119 6.78 -3.27 15.47
N THR A 120 7.90 -2.57 15.39
CA THR A 120 8.12 -1.30 16.09
C THR A 120 8.10 -0.10 15.16
N HIS A 121 8.32 -0.29 13.86
CA HIS A 121 8.38 0.80 12.90
C HIS A 121 7.55 0.50 11.65
N VAL A 122 7.05 1.58 11.04
CA VAL A 122 6.44 1.59 9.70
C VAL A 122 7.10 2.68 8.85
N MET A 123 7.03 2.54 7.52
CA MET A 123 7.43 3.64 6.64
C MET A 123 6.22 4.55 6.42
N PHE A 124 6.34 5.84 6.73
CA PHE A 124 5.36 6.85 6.36
C PHE A 124 5.78 7.52 5.05
N VAL A 125 4.88 7.56 4.06
CA VAL A 125 5.10 8.19 2.75
C VAL A 125 3.99 9.20 2.49
N ARG A 126 4.36 10.40 2.08
CA ARG A 126 3.46 11.50 1.75
C ARG A 126 3.57 11.79 0.27
N LEU A 127 2.43 11.96 -0.38
CA LEU A 127 2.34 12.24 -1.82
C LEU A 127 1.37 13.40 -2.08
N SER A 128 1.56 14.08 -3.20
CA SER A 128 0.60 15.05 -3.77
C SER A 128 0.04 14.51 -5.08
N ALA A 129 -1.24 14.79 -5.33
CA ALA A 129 -1.88 14.43 -6.58
C ALA A 129 -1.40 15.34 -7.71
N ARG A 130 -1.12 14.73 -8.87
CA ARG A 130 -0.75 15.45 -10.10
C ARG A 130 -1.96 15.83 -10.93
N GLU A 131 -1.83 16.89 -11.70
CA GLU A 131 -2.79 17.27 -12.74
C GLU A 131 -2.68 16.35 -13.97
N LYS A 132 -3.75 16.29 -14.76
CA LYS A 132 -3.84 15.45 -15.96
C LYS A 132 -2.70 15.67 -16.95
N ARG A 133 -2.26 16.92 -17.10
CA ARG A 133 -1.16 17.32 -17.99
C ARG A 133 0.20 16.72 -17.60
N GLU A 134 0.35 16.24 -16.37
CA GLU A 134 1.61 15.72 -15.85
C GLU A 134 1.65 14.19 -15.84
N HIS A 135 0.50 13.54 -15.66
CA HIS A 135 0.43 12.09 -15.52
C HIS A 135 -0.05 11.35 -16.77
N PHE A 136 -0.69 12.03 -17.73
CA PHE A 136 -1.15 11.45 -19.01
C PHE A 136 -1.96 10.14 -18.84
N ASP A 137 -2.85 10.13 -17.85
CA ASP A 137 -3.62 8.95 -17.41
C ASP A 137 -2.82 7.70 -17.02
N ALA A 138 -1.49 7.80 -16.86
CA ALA A 138 -0.62 6.71 -16.43
C ALA A 138 -0.70 6.51 -14.90
N PRO A 139 -1.16 5.33 -14.40
CA PRO A 139 -1.29 5.09 -12.96
C PRO A 139 0.00 5.25 -12.16
N ALA A 140 1.15 5.02 -12.80
CA ALA A 140 2.46 5.17 -12.18
C ALA A 140 2.80 6.62 -11.82
N LEU A 141 2.13 7.59 -12.44
CA LEU A 141 2.42 9.02 -12.37
C LEU A 141 1.28 9.83 -11.72
N TYR A 142 0.20 9.21 -11.23
CA TYR A 142 -0.92 9.94 -10.62
C TYR A 142 -0.53 10.82 -9.41
N PHE A 143 0.56 10.46 -8.72
CA PHE A 143 1.05 11.19 -7.57
C PHE A 143 2.56 11.41 -7.68
N GLU A 144 3.02 12.53 -7.12
CA GLU A 144 4.43 12.80 -6.89
C GLU A 144 4.82 12.58 -5.43
N PHE A 145 6.10 12.30 -5.23
CA PHE A 145 6.69 12.16 -3.92
C PHE A 145 6.81 13.51 -3.21
N VAL A 146 6.29 13.61 -1.99
CA VAL A 146 6.51 14.74 -1.08
C VAL A 146 7.60 14.40 -0.07
N ASP A 147 7.37 13.36 0.74
CA ASP A 147 8.33 12.94 1.77
C ASP A 147 8.17 11.46 2.16
N ALA A 148 9.20 10.91 2.80
CA ALA A 148 9.12 9.61 3.47
C ALA A 148 10.07 9.49 4.67
N CYS A 149 9.62 8.83 5.73
CA CYS A 149 10.41 8.58 6.92
C CYS A 149 10.03 7.25 7.60
N ALA A 150 10.89 6.79 8.51
CA ALA A 150 10.53 5.75 9.46
C ALA A 150 9.77 6.42 10.60
N VAL A 151 8.69 5.78 11.04
CA VAL A 151 7.85 6.24 12.15
C VAL A 151 7.79 5.12 13.17
N ASP A 152 7.99 5.47 14.43
CA ASP A 152 7.79 4.57 15.56
C ASP A 152 6.30 4.31 15.77
N VAL A 153 5.93 3.05 15.94
CA VAL A 153 4.54 2.63 16.08
C VAL A 153 3.93 3.13 17.39
N GLU A 154 4.69 3.18 18.49
CA GLU A 154 4.21 3.67 19.77
C GLU A 154 3.93 5.18 19.70
N GLU A 155 4.81 5.95 19.07
CA GLU A 155 4.59 7.38 18.80
C GLU A 155 3.32 7.60 17.96
N ALA A 156 3.18 6.86 16.86
CA ALA A 156 2.06 7.03 15.93
C ALA A 156 0.69 6.58 16.49
N MET A 157 0.66 5.80 17.57
CA MET A 157 -0.58 5.51 18.30
C MET A 157 -1.18 6.77 18.97
N GLY A 158 -0.37 7.82 19.19
CA GLY A 158 -0.83 9.11 19.69
C GLY A 158 -1.32 10.08 18.60
N TRP A 159 -1.25 9.70 17.33
CA TRP A 159 -1.62 10.58 16.21
C TRP A 159 -3.13 10.57 15.93
N ALA A 160 -3.58 11.50 15.08
CA ALA A 160 -4.97 11.61 14.69
C ALA A 160 -5.49 10.35 13.96
N SER A 161 -6.78 10.06 14.14
CA SER A 161 -7.47 8.98 13.43
C SER A 161 -7.34 9.17 11.90
N PRO A 162 -7.13 8.10 11.11
CA PRO A 162 -7.21 6.69 11.51
C PRO A 162 -5.86 6.00 11.77
N TRP A 163 -4.82 6.73 12.19
CA TRP A 163 -3.51 6.12 12.46
C TRP A 163 -3.56 5.00 13.52
N PRO A 164 -4.16 5.21 14.71
CA PRO A 164 -4.23 4.16 15.73
C PRO A 164 -4.99 2.91 15.24
N GLU A 165 -6.14 3.10 14.59
CA GLU A 165 -6.97 2.00 14.08
C GLU A 165 -6.24 1.20 12.98
N SER A 166 -5.52 1.90 12.11
CA SER A 166 -4.69 1.30 11.07
C SER A 166 -3.56 0.46 11.64
N LEU A 167 -2.89 0.96 12.68
CA LEU A 167 -1.81 0.25 13.37
C LEU A 167 -2.33 -0.96 14.16
N ILE A 168 -3.50 -0.87 14.78
CA ILE A 168 -4.18 -2.00 15.43
C ILE A 168 -4.50 -3.08 14.38
N GLN A 169 -5.02 -2.69 13.22
CA GLN A 169 -5.28 -3.64 12.13
C GLN A 169 -3.99 -4.30 11.63
N LEU A 170 -2.91 -3.52 11.47
CA LEU A 170 -1.60 -4.06 11.09
C LEU A 170 -1.07 -5.05 12.13
N ARG A 171 -1.20 -4.74 13.44
CA ARG A 171 -0.80 -5.64 14.52
C ARG A 171 -1.50 -6.99 14.43
N LYS A 172 -2.82 -6.99 14.19
CA LYS A 172 -3.59 -8.22 13.97
C LYS A 172 -3.05 -9.04 12.80
N MET A 173 -2.67 -8.39 11.69
CA MET A 173 -2.08 -9.07 10.53
C MET A 173 -0.71 -9.69 10.86
N GLN A 174 0.09 -9.01 11.68
CA GLN A 174 1.38 -9.51 12.16
C GLN A 174 1.20 -10.76 13.02
N ASP A 175 0.33 -10.68 14.04
CA ASP A 175 0.06 -11.77 14.98
C ASP A 175 -0.45 -13.01 14.25
N ASP A 176 -1.35 -12.82 13.29
CA ASP A 176 -1.84 -13.93 12.49
C ASP A 176 -0.75 -14.56 11.61
N SER A 177 0.11 -13.74 10.98
CA SER A 177 1.19 -14.23 10.13
C SER A 177 2.22 -15.03 10.94
N GLU A 178 2.53 -14.59 12.15
CA GLU A 178 3.45 -15.28 13.05
C GLU A 178 2.86 -16.56 13.62
N ARG A 179 1.59 -16.54 14.04
CA ARG A 179 0.87 -17.74 14.52
C ARG A 179 0.82 -18.85 13.48
N GLU A 180 0.72 -18.48 12.21
CA GLU A 180 0.76 -19.42 11.08
C GLU A 180 2.19 -19.76 10.64
N GLY A 181 3.20 -19.30 11.38
CA GLY A 181 4.60 -19.54 11.11
C GLY A 181 5.04 -18.99 9.76
N ARG A 182 4.41 -17.92 9.24
CA ARG A 182 4.70 -17.36 7.90
C ARG A 182 5.76 -16.27 7.90
N GLY A 183 6.11 -15.73 9.06
CA GLY A 183 7.09 -14.65 9.22
C GLY A 183 6.46 -13.27 9.37
N GLY A 184 7.30 -12.25 9.45
CA GLY A 184 6.91 -10.88 9.79
C GLY A 184 6.07 -10.19 8.72
N VAL A 185 5.24 -9.23 9.17
CA VAL A 185 4.46 -8.32 8.33
C VAL A 185 4.78 -6.89 8.78
N THR A 186 4.88 -5.96 7.85
CA THR A 186 4.97 -4.51 8.13
C THR A 186 4.10 -3.76 7.11
N ALA A 187 4.15 -2.43 7.08
CA ALA A 187 3.42 -1.65 6.09
C ALA A 187 4.16 -0.36 5.69
N ALA A 188 3.81 0.13 4.49
CA ALA A 188 3.93 1.53 4.15
C ALA A 188 2.59 2.22 4.44
N MET A 189 2.65 3.30 5.21
CA MET A 189 1.53 4.19 5.50
C MET A 189 1.55 5.30 4.45
N VAL A 190 0.56 5.35 3.57
CA VAL A 190 0.53 6.28 2.43
C VAL A 190 -0.48 7.38 2.68
N GLU A 191 -0.04 8.64 2.77
CA GLU A 191 -0.90 9.82 2.88
C GLU A 191 -0.96 10.57 1.56
N VAL A 192 -2.19 10.86 1.13
CA VAL A 192 -2.50 11.81 0.07
C VAL A 192 -3.63 12.69 0.58
N LYS A 193 -3.33 13.90 1.04
CA LYS A 193 -4.39 14.79 1.53
C LYS A 193 -5.38 15.15 0.40
N PRO A 194 -6.70 15.24 0.70
CA PRO A 194 -7.34 15.12 2.01
C PRO A 194 -7.71 13.68 2.42
N LEU A 195 -7.33 12.64 1.67
CA LEU A 195 -7.65 11.26 2.04
C LEU A 195 -7.02 10.88 3.38
N ALA A 196 -7.71 9.99 4.08
CA ALA A 196 -7.14 9.29 5.22
C ALA A 196 -5.93 8.44 4.79
N VAL A 197 -5.02 8.20 5.74
CA VAL A 197 -3.84 7.35 5.51
C VAL A 197 -4.25 5.94 5.07
N GLN A 198 -3.66 5.44 3.99
CA GLN A 198 -3.86 4.07 3.53
C GLN A 198 -2.74 3.17 4.01
N THR A 199 -3.10 2.04 4.61
CA THR A 199 -2.14 1.00 5.02
C THR A 199 -1.85 0.06 3.84
N VAL A 200 -0.61 0.02 3.39
CA VAL A 200 -0.13 -0.90 2.35
C VAL A 200 0.75 -1.99 3.01
N PRO A 201 0.16 -3.12 3.42
CA PRO A 201 0.90 -4.14 4.16
C PRO A 201 1.80 -4.99 3.26
N PHE A 202 2.97 -5.36 3.78
CA PHE A 202 3.96 -6.22 3.14
C PHE A 202 4.30 -7.41 4.02
N GLY A 203 4.51 -8.56 3.39
CA GLY A 203 4.82 -9.80 4.07
C GLY A 203 4.57 -11.00 3.18
N SER A 204 4.81 -12.23 3.63
CA SER A 204 5.39 -12.55 4.93
C SER A 204 6.90 -12.67 4.74
N MET A 205 7.67 -12.05 5.62
CA MET A 205 9.12 -11.97 5.52
C MET A 205 9.72 -13.00 6.47
N LYS A 206 10.32 -14.06 5.91
CA LYS A 206 11.15 -15.02 6.67
C LYS A 206 12.63 -14.81 6.42
N ASN A 207 13.00 -14.75 5.14
CA ASN A 207 14.38 -14.64 4.68
C ASN A 207 14.47 -13.55 3.63
N LEU A 208 14.77 -12.32 4.05
CA LEU A 208 15.02 -11.23 3.11
C LEU A 208 16.27 -11.57 2.29
N ARG A 209 16.14 -11.60 0.96
CA ARG A 209 17.26 -11.87 0.04
C ARG A 209 18.17 -10.65 -0.18
N ILE A 210 17.81 -9.51 0.40
CA ILE A 210 18.54 -8.24 0.26
C ILE A 210 19.68 -8.23 1.28
N LYS A 211 20.91 -8.13 0.79
CA LYS A 211 22.13 -8.29 1.61
C LYS A 211 22.67 -6.99 2.21
N LYS A 212 22.25 -5.83 1.69
CA LYS A 212 22.80 -4.53 2.12
C LYS A 212 21.72 -3.46 2.12
N ARG A 213 21.71 -2.66 3.20
CA ARG A 213 20.85 -1.48 3.31
C ARG A 213 21.34 -0.37 2.37
N LEU A 214 20.43 0.17 1.56
CA LEU A 214 20.69 1.34 0.73
C LEU A 214 20.53 2.59 1.59
N LYS A 215 21.60 3.37 1.78
CA LYS A 215 21.52 4.66 2.50
C LYS A 215 20.71 5.70 1.72
N THR A 216 20.74 5.61 0.39
CA THR A 216 20.04 6.50 -0.56
C THR A 216 18.61 6.05 -0.86
N TRP A 217 18.02 5.14 -0.05
CA TRP A 217 16.71 4.55 -0.31
C TRP A 217 15.62 5.59 -0.56
N LYS A 218 15.67 6.73 0.15
CA LYS A 218 14.69 7.81 0.06
C LYS A 218 14.78 8.57 -1.26
N ASP A 219 16.00 8.85 -1.72
CA ASP A 219 16.22 9.49 -3.02
C ASP A 219 15.85 8.54 -4.17
N THR A 220 16.17 7.25 -4.03
CA THR A 220 15.72 6.22 -4.99
C THR A 220 14.20 6.12 -5.03
N LEU A 221 13.52 6.09 -3.86
CA LEU A 221 12.05 6.09 -3.78
C LEU A 221 11.44 7.32 -4.45
N ARG A 222 11.99 8.52 -4.18
CA ARG A 222 11.57 9.77 -4.81
C ARG A 222 11.69 9.68 -6.33
N GLU A 223 12.84 9.25 -6.84
CA GLU A 223 13.08 9.12 -8.28
C GLU A 223 12.11 8.12 -8.93
N ASP A 224 11.95 6.94 -8.32
CA ASP A 224 11.11 5.89 -8.86
C ASP A 224 9.63 6.30 -8.90
N ILE A 225 9.13 6.94 -7.85
CA ILE A 225 7.76 7.48 -7.81
C ILE A 225 7.61 8.55 -8.90
N ASN A 226 8.49 9.54 -8.93
CA ASN A 226 8.31 10.70 -9.80
C ASN A 226 8.45 10.36 -11.29
N LYS A 227 9.26 9.34 -11.63
CA LYS A 227 9.47 8.84 -13.00
C LYS A 227 8.57 7.64 -13.35
N GLY A 228 7.68 7.20 -12.46
CA GLY A 228 6.79 6.06 -12.70
C GLY A 228 7.52 4.73 -12.87
N LYS A 229 8.68 4.56 -12.22
CA LYS A 229 9.48 3.34 -12.25
C LYS A 229 9.17 2.45 -11.05
N LYS A 230 9.57 1.19 -11.15
CA LYS A 230 9.53 0.23 -10.03
C LYS A 230 10.90 0.15 -9.37
N PHE A 231 10.93 0.06 -8.04
CA PHE A 231 12.17 -0.08 -7.28
C PHE A 231 12.99 -1.27 -7.74
N GLY A 232 14.28 -1.02 -8.03
CA GLY A 232 15.22 -2.03 -8.55
C GLY A 232 15.05 -2.37 -10.04
N GLY A 233 14.10 -1.76 -10.75
CA GLY A 233 13.89 -1.99 -12.20
C GLY A 233 14.91 -1.30 -13.11
N GLY A 234 15.85 -0.54 -12.54
CA GLY A 234 16.76 0.34 -13.29
C GLY A 234 18.25 0.03 -13.19
N ASN A 235 18.73 -0.76 -12.22
CA ASN A 235 20.16 -1.07 -12.14
C ASN A 235 20.43 -2.43 -11.47
N LYS A 236 21.15 -3.28 -12.21
CA LYS A 236 21.91 -4.40 -11.67
C LYS A 236 23.07 -3.83 -10.86
N HIS A 237 22.95 -3.80 -9.53
CA HIS A 237 24.10 -3.68 -8.62
C HIS A 237 24.00 -4.76 -7.56
#